data_AF-A0A7X6HF64-F1
#
_entry.id   AF-A0A7X6HF64-F1
#
_cell.length_a   1.000
_cell.length_b   1.000
_cell.length_c   1.000
_cell.angle_alpha   90.00
_cell.angle_beta   90.00
_cell.angle_gamma   90.00
#
_symmetry.space_group_name_H-M   'P 1'
#
loop_
_entity.id
_entity.type
_entity.pdbx_description
1 polymer ?
#
loop_
_entity_poly.entity_id
_entity_poly.type
_entity_poly.pdbx_seq_one_letter_code
_entity_poly.pdbx_strand_id
1 'polypeptide(L)'
;MAHEDDLRAWAKGMHTIEAATELLIRAFGGRYAAVGRPWIRKDGSDGKPWIDFEVIPECIGGSSGGERRFLMLAASLADNVPVVLSDTIPGMDRENLDLVLAAIAHAGGSHEHSDKLGSLYPWPRSLDSV
;
A
#
# COMPACT_ATOMS: atom_id res chain seq x y z
N MET A 1 -12.91 -4.77 -7.70
CA MET A 1 -13.25 -3.66 -8.61
C MET A 1 -13.92 -2.54 -7.82
N ALA A 2 -15.25 -2.46 -7.65
CA ALA A 2 -15.88 -1.30 -6.98
C ALA A 2 -15.22 -0.85 -5.64
N HIS A 3 -14.94 -1.80 -4.73
CA HIS A 3 -14.33 -1.45 -3.44
C HIS A 3 -12.91 -0.87 -3.56
N GLU A 4 -12.05 -1.48 -4.38
CA GLU A 4 -10.69 -1.00 -4.57
C GLU A 4 -10.67 0.32 -5.35
N ASP A 5 -11.59 0.49 -6.29
CA ASP A 5 -11.74 1.73 -7.05
C ASP A 5 -12.18 2.87 -6.14
N ASP A 6 -13.04 2.61 -5.16
CA ASP A 6 -13.39 3.59 -4.13
C ASP A 6 -12.19 3.94 -3.23
N LEU A 7 -11.38 2.95 -2.83
CA LEU A 7 -10.15 3.21 -2.06
C LEU A 7 -9.14 4.05 -2.86
N ARG A 8 -8.97 3.74 -4.16
CA ARG A 8 -8.15 4.55 -5.08
C ARG A 8 -8.69 5.96 -5.23
N ALA A 9 -10.01 6.11 -5.35
CA ALA A 9 -10.66 7.41 -5.46
C ALA A 9 -10.49 8.24 -4.19
N TRP A 10 -10.52 7.61 -3.01
CA TRP A 10 -10.23 8.26 -1.73
C TRP A 10 -8.77 8.70 -1.62
N ALA A 11 -7.81 7.85 -2.01
CA ALA A 11 -6.39 8.14 -1.92
C ALA A 11 -5.91 9.22 -2.92
N LYS A 12 -6.68 9.43 -4.00
CA LYS A 12 -6.26 10.21 -5.17
C LYS A 12 -5.77 11.62 -4.81
N GLY A 13 -4.60 11.99 -5.34
CA GLY A 13 -3.99 13.31 -5.17
C GLY A 13 -3.07 13.43 -3.95
N MET A 14 -2.92 12.36 -3.16
CA MET A 14 -1.98 12.27 -2.04
C MET A 14 -1.00 11.13 -2.33
N HIS A 15 0.11 11.42 -3.02
CA HIS A 15 1.00 10.39 -3.60
C HIS A 15 1.47 9.32 -2.60
N THR A 16 1.74 9.70 -1.35
CA THR A 16 2.12 8.77 -0.29
C THR A 16 0.97 7.82 0.09
N ILE A 17 -0.26 8.33 0.17
CA ILE A 17 -1.47 7.55 0.46
C ILE A 17 -1.87 6.69 -0.74
N GLU A 18 -1.73 7.20 -1.97
CA GLU A 18 -1.92 6.41 -3.19
C GLU A 18 -0.95 5.22 -3.22
N ALA A 19 0.33 5.45 -2.95
CA ALA A 19 1.35 4.40 -2.92
C ALA A 19 1.05 3.35 -1.85
N ALA A 20 0.73 3.77 -0.62
CA ALA A 20 0.38 2.87 0.46
C ALA A 20 -0.91 2.07 0.15
N THR A 21 -1.90 2.71 -0.48
CA THR A 21 -3.15 2.07 -0.90
C THR A 21 -2.88 1.00 -1.96
N GLU A 22 -2.06 1.30 -2.97
CA GLU A 22 -1.67 0.33 -4.01
C GLU A 22 -0.87 -0.85 -3.44
N LEU A 23 -0.05 -0.66 -2.40
CA LEU A 23 0.61 -1.79 -1.71
C LEU A 23 -0.42 -2.77 -1.13
N LEU A 24 -1.48 -2.28 -0.48
CA LEU A 24 -2.51 -3.14 0.10
C LEU A 24 -3.39 -3.83 -0.94
N ILE A 25 -3.61 -3.18 -2.10
CA ILE A 25 -4.42 -3.73 -3.19
C ILE A 25 -3.62 -4.76 -4.02
N ARG A 26 -2.33 -4.52 -4.29
CA ARG A 26 -1.54 -5.37 -5.19
C ARG A 26 -0.92 -6.57 -4.49
N ALA A 27 -0.49 -6.41 -3.24
CA ALA A 27 0.17 -7.49 -2.52
C ALA A 27 -0.84 -8.50 -1.96
N PHE A 28 -0.38 -9.74 -1.78
CA PHE A 28 -1.15 -10.82 -1.13
C PHE A 28 -2.56 -11.00 -1.73
N GLY A 29 -2.71 -10.82 -3.05
CA GLY A 29 -3.99 -10.93 -3.74
C GLY A 29 -5.05 -9.92 -3.29
N GLY A 30 -4.64 -8.71 -2.85
CA GLY A 30 -5.54 -7.66 -2.38
C GLY A 30 -6.17 -7.93 -1.01
N ARG A 31 -5.74 -8.99 -0.33
CA ARG A 31 -6.30 -9.44 0.94
C ARG A 31 -6.30 -8.35 2.02
N TYR A 32 -5.33 -7.43 1.98
CA TYR A 32 -5.20 -6.36 2.97
C TYR A 32 -5.94 -5.07 2.61
N ALA A 33 -6.41 -4.94 1.38
CA ALA A 33 -7.39 -3.93 0.98
C ALA A 33 -8.84 -4.45 1.05
N ALA A 34 -9.06 -5.70 1.46
CA ALA A 34 -10.39 -6.31 1.47
C ALA A 34 -11.32 -5.71 2.54
N VAL A 35 -12.63 -5.72 2.25
CA VAL A 35 -13.68 -5.34 3.19
C VAL A 35 -13.58 -6.16 4.48
N GLY A 36 -13.82 -5.52 5.62
CA GLY A 36 -13.78 -6.17 6.94
C GLY A 36 -12.40 -6.21 7.58
N ARG A 37 -11.37 -5.69 6.91
CA ARG A 37 -10.08 -5.44 7.56
C ARG A 37 -10.23 -4.39 8.66
N PRO A 38 -9.53 -4.54 9.81
CA PRO A 38 -9.68 -3.63 10.95
C PRO A 38 -9.25 -2.18 10.70
N TRP A 39 -8.61 -1.87 9.58
CA TRP A 39 -8.22 -0.51 9.15
C TRP A 39 -9.08 0.01 8.00
N ILE A 40 -10.02 -0.77 7.47
CA ILE A 40 -10.95 -0.31 6.44
C ILE A 40 -12.17 0.28 7.14
N ARG A 41 -12.33 1.60 7.00
CA ARG A 41 -13.40 2.38 7.60
C ARG A 41 -14.44 2.74 6.55
N LYS A 42 -15.61 3.19 7.02
CA LYS A 42 -16.65 3.81 6.21
C LYS A 42 -17.20 4.98 7.00
N ASP A 43 -17.20 6.16 6.41
CA ASP A 43 -17.87 7.30 7.03
C ASP A 43 -19.38 7.25 6.78
N GLY A 44 -20.13 7.83 7.74
CA GLY A 44 -21.59 7.95 7.65
C GLY A 44 -22.04 8.88 6.52
N SER A 45 -23.31 8.70 6.11
CA SER A 45 -24.05 9.27 4.96
C SER A 45 -23.66 8.79 3.55
N ASP A 46 -22.37 8.76 3.19
CA ASP A 46 -21.96 8.45 1.80
C ASP A 46 -21.38 7.04 1.64
N GLY A 47 -21.02 6.38 2.75
CA GLY A 47 -20.62 4.96 2.79
C GLY A 47 -19.31 4.63 2.07
N LYS A 48 -18.58 5.63 1.60
CA LYS A 48 -17.32 5.46 0.87
C LYS A 48 -16.22 4.93 1.81
N PRO A 49 -15.51 3.87 1.42
CA PRO A 49 -14.45 3.31 2.22
C PRO A 49 -13.19 4.19 2.23
N TRP A 50 -12.48 4.18 3.35
CA TRP A 50 -11.15 4.78 3.48
C TRP A 50 -10.24 3.89 4.35
N ILE A 51 -8.93 4.13 4.29
CA ILE A 51 -7.93 3.33 5.01
C ILE A 51 -7.36 4.14 6.17
N ASP A 52 -7.55 3.61 7.37
CA ASP A 52 -6.97 4.10 8.62
C ASP A 52 -5.61 3.44 8.82
N PHE A 53 -4.57 4.02 8.20
CA PHE A 53 -3.22 3.44 8.23
C PHE A 53 -2.60 3.46 9.63
N GLU A 54 -2.97 4.43 10.47
CA GLU A 54 -2.46 4.58 11.84
C GLU A 54 -2.78 3.37 12.73
N VAL A 55 -3.92 2.70 12.53
CA VAL A 55 -4.32 1.53 13.35
C VAL A 55 -3.70 0.20 12.90
N ILE A 56 -3.04 0.15 11.75
CA ILE A 56 -2.45 -1.10 11.21
C ILE A 56 -1.51 -1.79 12.23
N PRO A 57 -0.57 -1.10 12.90
CA PRO A 57 0.37 -1.72 13.83
C PRO A 57 -0.31 -2.51 14.97
N GLU A 58 -1.49 -2.05 15.40
CA GLU A 58 -2.28 -2.65 16.48
C GLU A 58 -3.08 -3.88 15.99
N CYS A 59 -3.41 -3.93 14.70
CA CYS A 59 -4.36 -4.88 14.13
C CYS A 59 -3.71 -6.10 13.43
N ILE A 60 -2.38 -6.18 13.39
CA ILE A 60 -1.63 -7.20 12.64
C ILE A 60 -1.16 -8.39 13.49
N GLY A 61 -1.75 -8.58 14.67
CA GLY A 61 -1.54 -9.76 15.51
C GLY A 61 -2.07 -11.01 14.81
N GLY A 62 -1.17 -11.82 14.24
CA GLY A 62 -1.52 -13.01 13.44
C GLY A 62 -0.93 -13.01 12.03
N SER A 63 -0.36 -11.89 11.58
CA SER A 63 0.44 -11.83 10.35
C SER A 63 1.79 -12.53 10.57
N SER A 64 2.30 -13.17 9.52
CA SER A 64 3.70 -13.63 9.46
C SER A 64 4.67 -12.45 9.59
N GLY A 65 5.95 -12.73 9.89
CA GLY A 65 6.97 -11.70 10.02
C GLY A 65 7.14 -10.85 8.74
N GLY A 66 7.06 -11.48 7.56
CA GLY A 66 7.16 -10.78 6.27
C GLY A 66 5.94 -9.88 6.00
N GLU A 67 4.74 -10.41 6.22
CA GLU A 67 3.48 -9.66 6.12
C GLU A 67 3.47 -8.46 7.08
N ARG A 68 3.92 -8.65 8.33
CA ARG A 68 4.04 -7.57 9.31
C ARG A 68 4.97 -6.46 8.80
N ARG A 69 6.17 -6.79 8.31
CA ARG A 69 7.11 -5.78 7.77
C ARG A 69 6.52 -5.03 6.59
N PHE A 70 5.85 -5.74 5.67
CA PHE A 70 5.19 -5.13 4.52
C PHE A 70 4.07 -4.17 4.93
N LEU A 71 3.19 -4.58 5.85
CA LEU A 71 2.10 -3.73 6.34
C LEU A 71 2.60 -2.50 7.11
N MET A 72 3.67 -2.65 7.88
CA MET A 72 4.31 -1.53 8.57
C MET A 72 4.90 -0.51 7.59
N LEU A 73 5.48 -0.97 6.46
CA LEU A 73 5.97 -0.07 5.40
C LEU A 73 4.82 0.68 4.72
N ALA A 74 3.71 0.01 4.42
CA ALA A 74 2.52 0.67 3.88
C ALA A 74 1.97 1.74 4.85
N ALA A 75 1.86 1.40 6.14
CA ALA A 75 1.43 2.35 7.17
C ALA A 75 2.39 3.54 7.31
N SER A 76 3.70 3.28 7.29
CA SER A 76 4.73 4.32 7.38
C SER A 76 4.77 5.26 6.17
N LEU A 77 4.39 4.78 4.98
CA LEU A 77 4.29 5.63 3.80
C LEU A 77 3.12 6.59 3.94
N ALA A 78 1.96 6.10 4.38
CA ALA A 78 0.72 6.88 4.40
C ALA A 78 0.59 7.80 5.63
N ASP A 79 1.15 7.42 6.77
CA ASP A 79 0.89 8.08 8.05
C ASP A 79 2.11 8.05 9.00
N ASN A 80 1.96 8.59 10.21
CA ASN A 80 2.98 8.73 11.24
C ASN A 80 3.33 7.42 11.95
N VAL A 81 3.56 6.35 11.19
CA VAL A 81 3.96 5.04 11.71
C VAL A 81 5.45 4.83 11.45
N PRO A 82 6.33 4.99 12.45
CA PRO A 82 7.77 4.88 12.23
C PRO A 82 8.19 3.42 11.96
N VAL A 83 9.14 3.25 11.03
CA VAL A 83 9.81 1.97 10.77
C VAL A 83 11.32 2.14 10.72
N VAL A 84 12.03 1.09 11.09
CA VAL A 84 13.48 1.00 10.94
C VAL A 84 13.77 0.16 9.69
N LEU A 85 14.33 0.78 8.64
CA LEU A 85 14.54 0.09 7.35
C LEU A 85 15.49 -1.10 7.46
N SER A 86 16.49 -1.04 8.35
CA SER A 86 17.38 -2.19 8.62
C SER A 86 16.64 -3.39 9.21
N ASP A 87 15.43 -3.20 9.72
CA ASP A 87 14.63 -4.25 10.33
C ASP A 87 13.47 -4.67 9.40
N THR A 88 12.95 -3.73 8.59
CA THR A 88 11.79 -3.98 7.72
C THR A 88 12.15 -4.51 6.33
N ILE A 89 13.33 -4.19 5.80
CA ILE A 89 13.75 -4.60 4.46
C ILE A 89 14.36 -6.02 4.41
N PRO A 90 15.23 -6.44 5.36
CA PRO A 90 15.86 -7.76 5.24
C PRO A 90 14.86 -8.91 5.26
N GLY A 91 15.11 -9.89 4.39
CA GLY A 91 14.27 -11.09 4.29
C GLY A 91 12.87 -10.83 3.74
N MET A 92 12.64 -9.67 3.10
CA MET A 92 11.50 -9.49 2.21
C MET A 92 11.73 -10.30 0.93
N ASP A 93 10.73 -11.03 0.47
CA ASP A 93 10.81 -11.71 -0.82
C ASP A 93 10.86 -10.71 -1.97
N ARG A 94 11.26 -11.20 -3.14
CA ARG A 94 11.52 -10.35 -4.31
C ARG A 94 10.26 -9.65 -4.82
N GLU A 95 9.11 -10.32 -4.74
CA GLU A 95 7.85 -9.78 -5.25
C GLU A 95 7.35 -8.63 -4.38
N ASN A 96 7.39 -8.80 -3.06
CA ASN A 96 7.02 -7.76 -2.12
C ASN A 96 8.00 -6.58 -2.13
N LEU A 97 9.31 -6.84 -2.30
CA LEU A 97 10.29 -5.77 -2.44
C LEU A 97 10.09 -4.96 -3.73
N ASP A 98 9.76 -5.62 -4.84
CA ASP A 98 9.43 -4.97 -6.12
C ASP A 98 8.26 -3.99 -5.98
N LEU A 99 7.20 -4.40 -5.27
CA LEU A 99 6.07 -3.53 -4.94
C LEU A 99 6.46 -2.34 -4.06
N VAL A 100 7.30 -2.56 -3.03
CA VAL A 100 7.78 -1.48 -2.15
C VAL A 100 8.61 -0.45 -2.91
N LEU A 101 9.47 -0.88 -3.85
CA LEU A 101 10.25 0.04 -4.68
C LEU A 101 9.36 0.87 -5.61
N ALA A 102 8.35 0.25 -6.22
CA ALA A 102 7.33 0.96 -7.00
C ALA A 102 6.56 1.98 -6.14
N ALA A 103 6.19 1.61 -4.92
CA ALA A 103 5.49 2.50 -3.98
C ALA A 103 6.35 3.69 -3.59
N ILE A 104 7.64 3.51 -3.31
CA ILE A 104 8.56 4.61 -2.97
C ILE A 104 8.71 5.56 -4.15
N ALA A 105 8.87 5.04 -5.38
CA ALA A 105 8.94 5.88 -6.57
C ALA A 105 7.63 6.66 -6.80
N HIS A 106 6.48 5.99 -6.65
CA HIS A 106 5.16 6.60 -6.74
C HIS A 106 4.98 7.71 -5.71
N ALA A 107 5.29 7.44 -4.44
CA ALA A 107 5.22 8.40 -3.34
C ALA A 107 6.14 9.61 -3.56
N GLY A 108 7.27 9.42 -4.25
CA GLY A 108 8.15 10.49 -4.70
C GLY A 108 7.68 11.28 -5.92
N GLY A 109 6.47 11.01 -6.43
CA GLY A 109 5.88 11.73 -7.57
C GLY A 109 6.44 11.33 -8.94
N SER A 110 7.22 10.24 -9.05
CA SER A 110 7.91 9.91 -10.30
C SER A 110 6.97 9.65 -11.48
N HIS A 111 5.72 9.32 -11.21
CA HIS A 111 4.69 9.06 -12.20
C HIS A 111 4.11 10.33 -12.85
N GLU A 112 4.32 11.51 -12.23
CA GLU A 112 3.88 12.81 -12.77
C GLU A 112 4.98 13.55 -13.53
N HIS A 113 6.23 13.10 -13.42
CA HIS A 113 7.33 13.71 -14.16
C HIS A 113 7.13 13.51 -15.66
N SER A 114 7.04 14.63 -16.39
CA SER A 114 6.84 14.67 -17.85
C SER A 114 8.10 14.32 -18.65
N ASP A 115 9.14 13.84 -17.98
CA ASP A 115 10.38 13.41 -18.62
C ASP A 115 10.16 12.15 -19.46
N LYS A 116 10.98 12.00 -20.51
CA LYS A 116 10.95 10.88 -21.46
C LYS A 116 11.05 9.48 -20.83
N LEU A 117 11.39 9.39 -19.54
CA LEU A 117 11.65 8.15 -18.82
C LEU A 117 10.39 7.52 -18.21
N GLY A 118 9.27 8.24 -18.12
CA GLY A 118 8.08 7.77 -17.40
C GLY A 118 8.36 7.59 -15.89
N SER A 119 7.55 6.78 -15.20
CA SER A 119 7.82 6.47 -13.78
C SER A 119 9.19 5.84 -13.62
N LEU A 120 10.01 6.38 -12.70
CA LEU A 120 11.34 5.87 -12.37
C LEU A 120 11.30 4.39 -11.99
N TYR A 121 10.22 3.96 -11.33
CA TYR A 121 9.93 2.55 -11.06
C TYR A 121 8.42 2.31 -11.22
N PRO A 122 7.96 1.78 -12.37
CA PRO A 122 6.54 1.52 -12.57
C PRO A 122 6.07 0.36 -11.70
N TRP A 123 4.79 0.35 -11.33
CA TRP A 123 4.17 -0.79 -10.65
C TRP A 123 4.35 -2.06 -11.49
N PRO A 124 4.79 -3.19 -10.89
CA PRO A 124 4.88 -4.45 -11.62
C PRO A 124 3.49 -4.84 -12.12
N ARG A 125 3.43 -5.43 -13.32
CA ARG A 125 2.20 -6.05 -13.80
C ARG A 125 1.84 -7.16 -12.82
N SER A 126 0.54 -7.30 -12.52
CA SER A 126 0.07 -8.49 -11.82
C SER A 126 0.65 -9.70 -12.54
N LEU A 127 1.47 -10.49 -11.84
CA LEU A 127 1.82 -11.80 -12.33
C LEU A 127 0.51 -12.57 -12.29
N ASP A 128 -0.14 -12.71 -13.43
CA ASP A 128 -1.18 -13.71 -13.58
C ASP A 128 -0.55 -15.02 -13.09
N SER A 129 -1.06 -15.54 -11.98
CA SER A 129 -0.59 -16.82 -11.45
C SER A 129 -0.66 -17.84 -12.57
N VAL A 130 0.51 -18.29 -13.04
CA VAL A 130 0.63 -19.42 -13.97
C VAL A 130 0.21 -20.69 -13.26
#